data_AF-A0A2A4UGJ5-F1
#
_entry.id   AF-A0A2A4UGJ5-F1
#
_cell.length_a   1.000
_cell.length_b   1.000
_cell.length_c   1.000
_cell.angle_alpha   90.00
_cell.angle_beta   90.00
_cell.angle_gamma   90.00
#
_symmetry.space_group_name_H-M   'P 1'
#
loop_
_entity.id
_entity.type
_entity.pdbx_description
1 polymer ?
#
loop_
_entity_poly.entity_id
_entity_poly.type
_entity_poly.pdbx_seq_one_letter_code
_entity_poly.pdbx_strand_id
1 'polypeptide(L)' 'MCVQEKAMNPFRAKKIADHFTSIGIFTVKRKLYGVDVHFHNAQTYFEDESALWAFLFYISHAQHYEGVISEAKLKLIA' A
#
# COMPACT_ATOMS: atom_id res chain seq x y z
N MET A 1 4.46 25.44 5.27
CA MET A 1 3.13 24.93 4.90
C MET A 1 2.90 23.68 5.72
N CYS A 2 1.98 23.70 6.68
CA CYS A 2 1.64 22.50 7.45
C CYS A 2 0.90 21.56 6.50
N VAL A 3 1.62 20.57 5.96
CA VAL A 3 0.98 19.44 5.29
C VAL A 3 0.14 18.79 6.38
N GLN A 4 -1.18 18.88 6.28
CA GLN A 4 -2.05 18.05 7.11
C GLN A 4 -1.66 16.61 6.77
N GLU A 5 -0.88 15.95 7.63
CA GLU A 5 -0.57 14.53 7.53
C GLU A 5 -1.91 13.80 7.60
N LYS A 6 -2.46 13.51 6.42
CA LYS A 6 -3.77 12.88 6.29
C LYS A 6 -3.58 11.41 6.59
N ALA A 7 -3.52 11.10 7.88
CA ALA A 7 -3.42 9.73 8.37
C ALA A 7 -4.48 8.88 7.67
N MET A 8 -4.04 7.73 7.15
CA MET A 8 -4.86 6.82 6.39
C MET A 8 -6.04 6.35 7.25
N ASN A 9 -7.25 6.48 6.71
CA ASN A 9 -8.44 6.04 7.40
C ASN A 9 -8.37 4.51 7.61
N PRO A 10 -8.70 3.98 8.81
CA PRO A 10 -8.72 2.54 9.08
C PRO A 10 -9.52 1.70 8.06
N PHE A 11 -10.63 2.21 7.52
CA PHE A 11 -11.39 1.54 6.46
C PHE A 11 -10.60 1.43 5.16
N ARG A 12 -9.84 2.47 4.84
CA ARG A 12 -8.97 2.54 3.66
C ARG A 12 -7.78 1.59 3.80
N ALA A 13 -7.12 1.62 4.96
CA ALA A 13 -6.06 0.70 5.32
C ALA A 13 -6.50 -0.76 5.21
N LYS A 14 -7.72 -1.07 5.67
CA LYS A 14 -8.32 -2.40 5.52
C LYS A 14 -8.52 -2.78 4.05
N LYS A 15 -9.15 -1.93 3.22
CA LYS A 15 -9.40 -2.22 1.79
C LYS A 15 -8.10 -2.52 1.04
N ILE A 16 -7.06 -1.75 1.32
CA ILE A 16 -5.71 -1.93 0.78
C ILE A 16 -5.13 -3.28 1.21
N ALA A 17 -5.09 -3.56 2.51
CA ALA A 17 -4.53 -4.79 3.05
C ALA A 17 -5.24 -6.05 2.50
N ASP A 18 -6.58 -6.03 2.46
CA ASP A 18 -7.38 -7.14 1.93
C ASP A 18 -7.10 -7.38 0.44
N HIS A 19 -6.96 -6.31 -0.34
CA HIS A 19 -6.65 -6.42 -1.77
C HIS A 19 -5.27 -7.02 -2.03
N PHE A 20 -4.24 -6.54 -1.33
CA PHE A 20 -2.88 -7.05 -1.51
C PHE A 20 -2.69 -8.47 -0.96
N THR A 21 -3.42 -8.83 0.10
CA THR A 21 -3.48 -10.22 0.58
C THR A 21 -4.00 -11.16 -0.52
N SER A 22 -4.94 -10.71 -1.35
CA SER A 22 -5.44 -11.50 -2.48
C SER A 22 -4.47 -11.60 -3.66
N ILE A 23 -3.56 -10.64 -3.83
CA ILE A 23 -2.57 -10.62 -4.93
C ILE A 23 -1.39 -11.54 -4.63
N GLY A 24 -1.02 -11.72 -3.35
CA GLY A 24 0.02 -12.65 -2.92
C GLY A 24 1.46 -12.22 -3.18
N ILE A 25 1.69 -11.08 -3.84
CA ILE A 25 3.03 -10.51 -4.08
C ILE A 25 3.56 -9.80 -2.82
N PHE A 26 2.69 -9.11 -2.10
CA PHE A 26 3.01 -8.36 -0.89
C PHE A 26 2.18 -8.90 0.27
N THR A 27 2.81 -9.08 1.43
CA THR A 27 2.04 -9.33 2.66
C THR A 27 1.74 -7.97 3.29
N VAL A 28 0.50 -7.51 3.17
CA VAL A 28 0.08 -6.22 3.73
C VAL A 28 -0.86 -6.46 4.91
N LYS A 29 -0.47 -5.98 6.09
CA LYS A 29 -1.27 -6.10 7.31
C LYS A 29 -1.84 -4.74 7.68
N ARG A 30 -3.14 -4.69 8.00
CA ARG A 30 -3.78 -3.47 8.50
C ARG A 30 -3.31 -3.14 9.93
N LYS A 31 -3.13 -1.86 10.20
CA LYS A 31 -2.99 -1.26 11.53
C LYS A 31 -4.09 -0.19 11.70
N LEU A 32 -4.21 0.40 12.89
CA LEU A 32 -5.32 1.32 13.22
C LEU A 32 -5.37 2.55 12.31
N TYR A 33 -4.21 3.09 11.92
CA TYR A 33 -4.07 4.32 11.12
C TYR A 33 -3.18 4.16 9.88
N GLY A 34 -2.96 2.93 9.44
CA GLY A 34 -2.00 2.66 8.36
C GLY A 34 -1.90 1.19 7.99
N VAL A 35 -0.93 0.88 7.15
CA VAL A 35 -0.65 -0.48 6.70
C VAL A 35 0.82 -0.83 6.88
N ASP A 36 1.06 -2.10 7.15
CA ASP A 36 2.37 -2.68 7.37
C ASP A 36 2.67 -3.62 6.20
N VAL A 37 3.63 -3.23 5.36
CA VAL A 37 3.98 -3.93 4.12
C VAL A 37 5.22 -4.76 4.35
N HIS A 38 5.09 -6.06 4.13
CA HIS A 38 6.16 -7.05 4.26
C HIS A 38 6.53 -7.53 2.85
N PHE A 39 7.80 -7.35 2.48
CA PHE A 39 8.34 -7.71 1.18
C PHE A 39 9.82 -8.13 1.30
N HIS A 40 10.18 -9.32 0.80
CA HIS A 40 11.57 -9.84 0.80
C HIS A 40 12.32 -9.63 2.14
N ASN A 41 11.70 -10.02 3.25
CA ASN A 41 12.26 -9.91 4.60
C ASN A 41 12.43 -8.46 5.13
N ALA A 42 11.96 -7.46 4.40
CA ALA A 42 11.81 -6.10 4.87
C ALA A 42 10.36 -5.84 5.29
N GLN A 43 10.21 -5.07 6.36
CA GLN A 43 8.92 -4.66 6.91
C GLN A 43 8.90 -3.13 6.99
N THR A 44 7.90 -2.50 6.38
CA THR A 44 7.75 -1.03 6.41
C THR A 44 6.32 -0.64 6.72
N TYR A 45 6.15 0.30 7.63
CA TYR A 45 4.84 0.81 8.05
C TYR A 45 4.55 2.16 7.38
N PHE A 46 3.33 2.31 6.87
CA PHE A 46 2.88 3.52 6.17
C PHE A 46 1.57 4.03 6.76
N GLU A 47 1.60 5.25 7.27
CA GLU A 47 0.41 6.00 7.74
C GLU A 47 -0.18 6.88 6.65
N ASP A 48 0.60 7.20 5.62
CA ASP A 48 0.17 7.98 4.48
C ASP A 48 -0.04 7.07 3.26
N GLU A 49 -1.18 7.23 2.60
CA GLU A 49 -1.53 6.46 1.41
C GLU A 49 -0.65 6.84 0.21
N SER A 50 -0.23 8.10 0.08
CA SER A 50 0.62 8.54 -1.03
C SER A 50 2.02 7.93 -0.94
N ALA A 51 2.60 7.91 0.27
CA ALA A 51 3.89 7.29 0.56
C ALA A 51 3.86 5.78 0.31
N LEU A 52 2.78 5.10 0.72
CA LEU A 52 2.56 3.69 0.41
C LEU A 52 2.56 3.46 -1.12
N TRP A 53 1.77 4.23 -1.87
CA TRP A 53 1.69 4.06 -3.32
C TRP A 53 3.03 4.31 -3.99
N ALA A 54 3.76 5.35 -3.58
CA ALA A 54 5.10 5.64 -4.10
C ALA A 54 6.06 4.46 -3.87
N PHE A 55 6.04 3.88 -2.66
CA PHE A 55 6.83 2.69 -2.33
C PHE A 55 6.46 1.49 -3.20
N LEU A 56 5.16 1.17 -3.30
CA LEU A 56 4.68 0.05 -4.11
C LEU A 56 5.04 0.22 -5.60
N PHE A 57 4.90 1.43 -6.14
CA PHE A 57 5.33 1.72 -7.51
C PHE A 57 6.83 1.48 -7.70
N TYR A 58 7.67 2.01 -6.80
CA TYR A 58 9.12 1.83 -6.87
C TYR A 58 9.52 0.36 -6.85
N ILE A 59 8.97 -0.44 -5.91
CA ILE A 59 9.25 -1.87 -5.84
C ILE A 59 8.71 -2.60 -7.08
N SER A 60 7.52 -2.24 -7.56
CA SER A 60 6.94 -2.87 -8.74
C SER A 60 7.72 -2.59 -10.02
N HIS A 61 8.33 -1.40 -10.15
CA HIS A 61 9.22 -1.08 -11.25
C HIS A 61 10.47 -1.96 -11.23
N ALA A 62 11.09 -2.12 -10.06
CA ALA A 62 12.27 -2.97 -9.89
C ALA A 62 11.97 -4.48 -10.13
N GLN A 63 10.72 -4.91 -9.92
CA GLN A 63 10.30 -6.31 -10.02
C GLN A 63 9.44 -6.62 -11.26
N HIS A 64 9.26 -5.64 -12.16
CA HIS A 64 8.38 -5.72 -13.33
C HIS A 64 6.90 -6.08 -13.04
N TYR A 65 6.37 -5.66 -11.89
CA TYR A 65 4.96 -5.84 -11.48
C TYR A 65 4.11 -4.58 -11.63
N GLU A 66 4.56 -3.61 -12.40
CA GLU A 66 3.93 -2.28 -12.53
C GLU A 66 2.46 -2.36 -12.97
N GLY A 67 2.14 -3.30 -13.85
CA GLY A 67 0.77 -3.53 -14.32
C GLY A 67 -0.15 -3.98 -13.19
N VAL A 68 0.33 -4.85 -12.28
CA VAL A 68 -0.45 -5.36 -11.15
C VAL A 68 -0.71 -4.26 -10.12
N ILE A 69 0.31 -3.44 -9.81
CA ILE A 69 0.14 -2.30 -8.89
C ILE A 69 -0.78 -1.22 -9.49
N SER A 70 -0.67 -0.96 -10.79
CA SER A 70 -1.52 0.02 -11.47
C SER A 70 -2.98 -0.43 -11.48
N GLU A 71 -3.24 -1.72 -11.77
CA GLU A 71 -4.59 -2.29 -11.63
C GLU A 71 -5.11 -2.22 -10.20
N ALA A 72 -4.29 -2.57 -9.21
CA ALA A 72 -4.66 -2.53 -7.80
C ALA A 72 -5.07 -1.11 -7.38
N LYS A 73 -4.30 -0.11 -7.79
CA LYS A 73 -4.60 1.30 -7.53
C LYS A 73 -5.94 1.70 -8.18
N LEU A 74 -6.19 1.32 -9.43
CA LEU A 74 -7.47 1.62 -10.11
C LEU A 74 -8.66 0.96 -9.42
N LYS A 75 -8.56 -0.33 -9.06
CA LYS A 75 -9.63 -1.07 -8.34
C LYS A 75 -9.92 -0.51 -6.95
N LEU A 76 -8.93 0.12 -6.32
CA LEU A 76 -9.10 0.72 -5.00
C LEU A 76 -9.64 2.16 -5.06
N ILE A 77 -9.38 2.91 -6.14
CA ILE A 77 -9.93 4.26 -6.36
C ILE A 77 -11.40 4.20 -6.80
N ALA A 78 -11.79 3.17 -7.55
CA ALA A 78 -13.19 2.86 -7.86
C ALA A 78 -13.99 2.38 -6.62
#